data_AF-A0AA38UN18-F1
#
_entry.id   AF-A0AA38UN18-F1
#
_cell.length_a   1.000
_cell.length_b   1.000
_cell.length_c   1.000
_cell.angle_alpha   90.00
_cell.angle_beta   90.00
_cell.angle_gamma   90.00
#
_symmetry.space_group_name_H-M   'P 1'
#
loop_
_entity.id
_entity.type
_entity.pdbx_description
1 polymer ?
#
loop_
_entity_poly.entity_id
_entity_poly.type
_entity_poly.pdbx_seq_one_letter_code
_entity_poly.pdbx_strand_id
1 'polypeptide(L)'
;CATASRHCTSKAGLYSLARDFARDAAGKALVDGVKKIYICQPYLLLGVYPSPKKKWAEDRSWLLMGVAIRMALELELHLPPPYVCDEREALNRTRTWLNCYCVDGSHAIQFGKMPMLRLDDYTARTSQNWYRSSSMNMPYDVHLVAYVQILLIMAKWRSIVQQENNTRNDLDVVQFTVQTERELTKEWSLWFGQYEEELVRNRK
;
A
#
# COMPACT_ATOMS: atom_id res chain seq x y z
N CYS A 1 -7.77 -14.56 -6.90
CA CYS A 1 -8.95 -15.45 -6.82
C CYS A 1 -9.44 -15.68 -5.39
N ALA A 2 -8.61 -16.13 -4.44
CA ALA A 2 -9.05 -16.45 -3.07
C ALA A 2 -9.71 -15.28 -2.31
N THR A 3 -9.17 -14.06 -2.38
CA THR A 3 -9.80 -12.89 -1.73
C THR A 3 -11.16 -12.55 -2.36
N ALA A 4 -11.25 -12.63 -3.69
CA ALA A 4 -12.47 -12.30 -4.43
C ALA A 4 -13.59 -13.34 -4.23
N SER A 5 -13.25 -14.61 -3.98
CA SER A 5 -14.25 -15.67 -3.80
C SER A 5 -15.15 -15.50 -2.58
N ARG A 6 -14.83 -14.57 -1.66
CA ARG A 6 -15.75 -14.17 -0.56
C ARG A 6 -17.07 -13.60 -1.06
N HIS A 7 -17.10 -13.07 -2.28
CA HIS A 7 -18.29 -12.52 -2.92
C HIS A 7 -19.01 -13.56 -3.81
N CYS A 8 -18.48 -14.78 -3.92
CA CYS A 8 -19.10 -15.85 -4.71
C CYS A 8 -20.19 -16.54 -3.89
N THR A 9 -21.44 -16.13 -4.10
CA THR A 9 -22.62 -16.70 -3.39
C THR A 9 -23.04 -18.06 -3.95
N SER A 10 -22.65 -18.40 -5.18
CA SER A 10 -23.03 -19.67 -5.82
C SER A 10 -22.33 -20.91 -5.25
N LYS A 11 -21.22 -20.74 -4.51
CA LYS A 11 -20.46 -21.83 -3.90
C LYS A 11 -20.09 -21.50 -2.46
N ALA A 12 -21.02 -21.72 -1.53
CA ALA A 12 -20.75 -21.63 -0.10
C ALA A 12 -19.57 -22.54 0.29
N GLY A 13 -18.53 -21.97 0.92
CA GLY A 13 -17.30 -22.68 1.29
C GLY A 13 -16.12 -22.54 0.31
N LEU A 14 -16.33 -21.99 -0.90
CA LEU A 14 -15.22 -21.74 -1.84
C LEU A 14 -14.19 -20.76 -1.26
N TYR A 15 -14.65 -19.76 -0.51
CA TYR A 15 -13.78 -18.78 0.11
C TYR A 15 -12.81 -19.41 1.11
N SER A 16 -13.30 -20.22 2.04
CA SER A 16 -12.45 -20.88 3.04
C SER A 16 -11.44 -21.80 2.37
N LEU A 17 -11.89 -22.64 1.43
CA LEU A 17 -11.00 -23.57 0.72
C LEU A 17 -9.92 -22.84 -0.09
N ALA A 18 -10.29 -21.81 -0.85
CA ALA A 18 -9.33 -21.04 -1.64
C ALA A 18 -8.34 -20.28 -0.75
N ARG A 19 -8.77 -19.85 0.44
CA ARG A 19 -7.89 -19.21 1.43
C ARG A 19 -6.89 -20.19 2.02
N ASP A 20 -7.29 -21.42 2.33
CA ASP A 20 -6.40 -22.44 2.85
C ASP A 20 -5.31 -22.79 1.84
N PHE A 21 -5.68 -22.98 0.56
CA PHE A 21 -4.71 -23.15 -0.52
C PHE A 21 -3.77 -21.96 -0.68
N ALA A 22 -4.27 -20.73 -0.60
CA ALA A 22 -3.44 -19.54 -0.70
C ALA A 22 -2.43 -19.43 0.46
N ARG A 23 -2.83 -19.84 1.67
CA ARG A 23 -1.95 -19.86 2.85
C ARG A 23 -0.90 -20.96 2.77
N ASP A 24 -1.28 -22.16 2.31
CA ASP A 24 -0.33 -23.26 2.09
C ASP A 24 0.71 -22.89 1.02
N ALA A 25 0.25 -22.32 -0.11
CA ALA A 25 1.14 -21.84 -1.16
C ALA A 25 2.08 -20.73 -0.67
N ALA A 26 1.60 -19.80 0.16
CA ALA A 26 2.44 -18.80 0.80
C ALA A 26 3.48 -19.45 1.72
N GLY A 27 3.08 -20.40 2.56
CA GLY A 27 4.01 -21.14 3.43
C GLY A 27 5.12 -21.84 2.64
N LYS A 28 4.77 -22.53 1.55
CA LYS A 28 5.73 -23.19 0.65
C LYS A 28 6.67 -22.19 -0.02
N ALA A 29 6.14 -21.12 -0.61
CA ALA A 29 6.96 -20.09 -1.25
C ALA A 29 7.96 -19.42 -0.28
N LEU A 30 7.59 -19.28 1.00
CA LEU A 30 8.49 -18.77 2.04
C LEU A 30 9.64 -19.74 2.32
N VAL A 31 9.34 -21.05 2.46
CA VAL A 31 10.33 -22.10 2.73
C VAL A 31 11.28 -22.28 1.54
N ASP A 32 10.74 -22.27 0.33
CA ASP A 32 11.52 -22.45 -0.91
C ASP A 32 12.39 -21.23 -1.26
N GLY A 33 12.21 -20.10 -0.55
CA GLY A 33 13.01 -18.89 -0.74
C GLY A 33 12.80 -18.20 -2.09
N VAL A 34 11.67 -18.45 -2.76
CA VAL A 34 11.36 -17.87 -4.08
C VAL A 34 11.04 -16.38 -3.95
N LYS A 35 11.81 -15.54 -4.66
CA LYS A 35 11.65 -14.08 -4.65
C LYS A 35 11.27 -13.58 -6.03
N LYS A 36 9.99 -13.25 -6.22
CA LYS A 36 9.46 -12.66 -7.45
C LYS A 36 8.30 -11.71 -7.12
N ILE A 37 8.07 -10.73 -7.99
CA ILE A 37 7.00 -9.71 -7.82
C ILE A 37 5.63 -10.39 -7.66
N TYR A 38 5.33 -11.40 -8.48
CA TYR A 38 4.07 -12.13 -8.44
C TYR A 38 3.89 -13.00 -7.18
N ILE A 39 4.95 -13.18 -6.38
CA ILE A 39 4.88 -13.81 -5.05
C ILE A 39 4.66 -12.74 -3.97
N CYS A 40 5.32 -11.58 -4.08
CA CYS A 40 5.13 -10.43 -3.18
C CYS A 40 3.66 -9.94 -3.14
N GLN A 41 3.04 -9.80 -4.31
CA GLN A 41 1.67 -9.29 -4.45
C GLN A 41 0.61 -10.13 -3.69
N PRO A 42 0.58 -11.47 -3.78
CA PRO A 42 -0.26 -12.32 -2.93
C PRO A 42 -0.09 -12.10 -1.43
N TYR A 43 1.13 -11.91 -0.93
CA TYR A 43 1.35 -11.64 0.50
C TYR A 43 0.67 -10.34 0.93
N LEU A 44 0.76 -9.27 0.12
CA LEU A 44 0.03 -8.02 0.37
C LEU A 44 -1.48 -8.28 0.42
N LEU A 45 -2.03 -9.02 -0.55
CA LEU A 45 -3.46 -9.32 -0.58
C LEU A 45 -3.92 -10.14 0.63
N LEU A 46 -3.12 -11.10 1.10
CA LEU A 46 -3.43 -11.88 2.29
C LEU A 46 -3.34 -11.04 3.57
N GLY A 47 -2.39 -10.10 3.63
CA GLY A 47 -2.21 -9.17 4.75
C GLY A 47 -3.31 -8.13 4.86
N VAL A 48 -3.69 -7.48 3.74
CA VAL A 48 -4.68 -6.38 3.74
C VAL A 48 -6.11 -6.90 3.86
N TYR A 49 -6.36 -8.12 3.39
CA TYR A 49 -7.66 -8.76 3.50
C TYR A 49 -7.56 -9.99 4.40
N PRO A 50 -7.43 -9.87 5.73
CA PRO A 50 -7.49 -11.01 6.62
C PRO A 50 -8.87 -11.69 6.59
N SER A 51 -8.92 -12.94 7.04
CA SER A 51 -10.18 -13.54 7.44
C SER A 51 -10.54 -13.03 8.84
N PRO A 52 -11.82 -12.65 9.10
CA PRO A 52 -12.24 -12.21 10.42
C PRO A 52 -11.85 -13.23 11.49
N LYS A 53 -11.24 -12.75 12.57
CA LYS A 53 -10.84 -13.56 13.73
C LYS A 53 -11.71 -13.23 14.92
N LYS A 54 -11.97 -14.24 15.76
CA LYS A 54 -12.72 -14.04 17.03
C LYS A 54 -11.89 -13.24 18.04
N LYS A 55 -10.57 -13.38 18.00
CA LYS A 55 -9.63 -12.67 18.88
C LYS A 55 -8.65 -11.85 18.05
N TRP A 56 -8.44 -10.60 18.44
CA TRP A 56 -7.42 -9.72 17.85
C TRP A 56 -6.01 -10.32 17.89
N ALA A 57 -5.67 -11.04 18.97
CA ALA A 57 -4.37 -11.66 19.14
C ALA A 57 -4.09 -12.81 18.14
N GLU A 58 -5.10 -13.33 17.45
CA GLU A 58 -4.95 -14.35 16.40
C GLU A 58 -4.68 -13.73 15.03
N ASP A 59 -4.79 -12.41 14.90
CA ASP A 59 -4.45 -11.74 13.67
C ASP A 59 -2.93 -11.80 13.43
N ARG A 60 -2.58 -12.19 12.20
CA ARG A 60 -1.23 -12.39 11.70
C ARG A 60 -1.03 -11.65 10.37
N SER A 61 -1.97 -10.80 9.97
CA SER A 61 -1.87 -9.98 8.76
C SER A 61 -0.57 -9.18 8.69
N TRP A 62 -0.15 -8.60 9.81
CA TRP A 62 1.09 -7.83 9.91
C TRP A 62 2.34 -8.66 9.56
N LEU A 63 2.36 -9.97 9.85
CA LEU A 63 3.48 -10.85 9.47
C LEU A 63 3.56 -11.00 7.94
N LEU A 64 2.41 -11.24 7.30
CA LEU A 64 2.35 -11.41 5.84
C LEU A 64 2.72 -10.10 5.13
N MET A 65 2.28 -8.96 5.68
CA MET A 65 2.72 -7.64 5.21
C MET A 65 4.24 -7.47 5.34
N GLY A 66 4.83 -7.82 6.49
CA GLY A 66 6.27 -7.75 6.70
C GLY A 66 7.06 -8.62 5.73
N VAL A 67 6.59 -9.84 5.44
CA VAL A 67 7.18 -10.72 4.42
C VAL A 67 7.13 -10.06 3.04
N ALA A 68 5.98 -9.50 2.65
CA ALA A 68 5.84 -8.83 1.36
C ALA A 68 6.81 -7.65 1.21
N ILE A 69 6.89 -6.79 2.24
CA ILE A 69 7.74 -5.60 2.25
C ILE A 69 9.22 -5.99 2.20
N ARG A 70 9.63 -6.99 2.99
CA ARG A 70 11.01 -7.48 2.94
C ARG A 70 11.36 -8.04 1.57
N MET A 71 10.47 -8.81 0.96
CA MET A 71 10.66 -9.33 -0.40
C MET A 71 10.74 -8.21 -1.43
N ALA A 72 9.92 -7.16 -1.31
CA ALA A 72 9.95 -6.00 -2.20
C ALA A 72 11.27 -5.23 -2.11
N LEU A 73 11.83 -5.09 -0.90
CA LEU A 73 13.15 -4.50 -0.69
C LEU A 73 14.26 -5.34 -1.33
N GLU A 74 14.23 -6.66 -1.15
CA GLU A 74 15.22 -7.59 -1.73
C GLU A 74 15.14 -7.69 -3.26
N LEU A 75 13.97 -7.37 -3.84
CA LEU A 75 13.78 -7.23 -5.29
C LEU A 75 14.10 -5.81 -5.79
N GLU A 76 14.54 -4.93 -4.90
CA GLU A 76 14.88 -3.53 -5.17
C GLU A 76 13.72 -2.75 -5.83
N LEU A 77 12.48 -3.04 -5.42
CA LEU A 77 11.29 -2.38 -5.98
C LEU A 77 11.17 -0.90 -5.57
N HIS A 78 11.92 -0.50 -4.54
CA HIS A 78 12.00 0.88 -4.07
C HIS A 78 12.82 1.79 -4.99
N LEU A 79 13.66 1.20 -5.84
CA LEU A 79 14.44 1.92 -6.85
C LEU A 79 13.65 2.06 -8.15
N PRO A 80 13.98 3.06 -8.99
CA PRO A 80 13.44 3.16 -10.34
C PRO A 80 13.62 1.84 -11.11
N PRO A 81 12.61 1.42 -11.91
CA PRO A 81 12.75 0.22 -12.74
C PRO A 81 14.01 0.29 -13.63
N PRO A 82 14.75 -0.82 -13.79
CA PRO A 82 15.88 -0.87 -14.72
C PRO A 82 15.46 -0.53 -16.14
N TYR A 83 16.33 0.13 -16.92
CA TYR A 83 16.01 0.50 -18.31
C TYR A 83 15.70 -0.69 -19.23
N VAL A 84 16.29 -1.86 -18.92
CA VAL A 84 16.07 -3.12 -19.67
C VAL A 84 14.74 -3.82 -19.35
N CYS A 85 14.00 -3.28 -18.38
CA CYS A 85 12.73 -3.85 -17.93
C CYS A 85 11.64 -3.61 -18.97
N ASP A 86 10.85 -4.64 -19.30
CA ASP A 86 9.65 -4.47 -20.10
C ASP A 86 8.69 -3.47 -19.43
N GLU A 87 7.91 -2.73 -20.23
CA GLU A 87 6.99 -1.70 -19.75
C GLU A 87 6.00 -2.25 -18.71
N ARG A 88 5.43 -3.45 -18.96
CA ARG A 88 4.51 -4.08 -18.01
C ARG A 88 5.20 -4.47 -16.71
N GLU A 89 6.42 -4.98 -16.80
CA GLU A 89 7.19 -5.31 -15.61
C GLU A 89 7.55 -4.05 -14.82
N ALA A 90 7.97 -2.97 -15.49
CA ALA A 90 8.33 -1.70 -14.86
C ALA A 90 7.13 -1.12 -14.09
N LEU A 91 5.95 -1.14 -14.71
CA LEU A 91 4.72 -0.73 -14.04
C LEU A 91 4.38 -1.63 -12.85
N ASN A 92 4.54 -2.94 -12.98
CA ASN A 92 4.28 -3.88 -11.88
C ASN A 92 5.25 -3.70 -10.71
N ARG A 93 6.52 -3.36 -10.97
CA ARG A 93 7.51 -3.02 -9.95
C ARG A 93 7.04 -1.81 -9.14
N THR A 94 6.78 -0.69 -9.81
CA THR A 94 6.32 0.55 -9.17
C THR A 94 5.01 0.35 -8.43
N ARG A 95 4.01 -0.28 -9.07
CA ARG A 95 2.70 -0.55 -8.44
C ARG A 95 2.83 -1.38 -7.18
N THR A 96 3.66 -2.43 -7.20
CA THR A 96 3.87 -3.31 -6.05
C THR A 96 4.55 -2.56 -4.91
N TRP A 97 5.56 -1.74 -5.22
CA TRP A 97 6.22 -0.91 -4.21
C TRP A 97 5.28 0.11 -3.56
N LEU A 98 4.52 0.86 -4.37
CA LEU A 98 3.55 1.84 -3.86
C LEU A 98 2.47 1.17 -3.00
N ASN A 99 2.04 -0.05 -3.34
CA ASN A 99 1.14 -0.82 -2.47
C ASN A 99 1.82 -1.21 -1.15
N CYS A 100 3.10 -1.60 -1.16
CA CYS A 100 3.85 -1.86 0.07
C CYS A 100 3.89 -0.60 0.97
N TYR A 101 4.19 0.56 0.37
CA TYR A 101 4.19 1.86 1.05
C TYR A 101 2.83 2.16 1.68
N CYS A 102 1.75 2.01 0.92
CA CYS A 102 0.39 2.27 1.41
C CYS A 102 -0.01 1.35 2.57
N VAL A 103 0.27 0.06 2.43
CA VAL A 103 -0.12 -0.96 3.41
C VAL A 103 0.65 -0.78 4.72
N ASP A 104 1.94 -0.48 4.65
CA ASP A 104 2.74 -0.19 5.83
C ASP A 104 2.31 1.12 6.53
N GLY A 105 2.21 2.22 5.78
CA GLY A 105 1.81 3.52 6.30
C GLY A 105 0.43 3.49 6.95
N SER A 106 -0.55 2.87 6.29
CA SER A 106 -1.90 2.73 6.83
C SER A 106 -1.94 1.94 8.13
N HIS A 107 -1.23 0.82 8.20
CA HIS A 107 -1.14 -0.01 9.41
C HIS A 107 -0.40 0.73 10.55
N ALA A 108 0.69 1.42 10.24
CA ALA A 108 1.42 2.25 11.20
C ALA A 108 0.53 3.34 11.83
N ILE A 109 -0.29 4.01 11.01
CA ILE A 109 -1.26 5.02 11.47
C ILE A 109 -2.34 4.37 12.33
N GLN A 110 -3.01 3.32 11.85
CA GLN A 110 -4.13 2.68 12.54
C GLN A 110 -3.76 2.13 13.93
N PHE A 111 -2.57 1.55 14.06
CA PHE A 111 -2.13 0.91 15.31
C PHE A 111 -1.15 1.76 16.12
N GLY A 112 -0.90 3.01 15.73
CA GLY A 112 0.06 3.88 16.41
C GLY A 112 1.51 3.39 16.35
N LYS A 113 1.85 2.44 15.47
CA LYS A 113 3.20 1.86 15.33
C LYS A 113 4.09 2.68 14.41
N MET A 114 5.41 2.51 14.52
CA MET A 114 6.33 3.04 13.53
C MET A 114 6.20 2.24 12.21
N PRO A 115 6.18 2.92 11.04
CA PRO A 115 6.23 2.24 9.76
C PRO A 115 7.56 1.50 9.58
N MET A 116 7.52 0.36 8.87
CA MET A 116 8.72 -0.37 8.46
C MET A 116 9.48 0.35 7.34
N LEU A 117 8.76 1.08 6.50
CA LEU A 117 9.28 1.84 5.39
C LEU A 117 9.58 3.29 5.77
N ARG A 118 10.55 3.87 5.07
CA ARG A 118 10.93 5.26 5.30
C ARG A 118 9.87 6.21 4.78
N LEU A 119 9.64 7.29 5.52
CA LEU A 119 8.68 8.33 5.14
C LEU A 119 9.15 9.18 3.95
N ASP A 120 10.46 9.26 3.72
CA ASP A 120 11.10 10.05 2.66
C ASP A 120 11.35 9.26 1.36
N ASP A 121 10.65 8.13 1.18
CA ASP A 121 10.81 7.25 0.03
C ASP A 121 10.73 8.00 -1.31
N TYR A 122 11.73 7.79 -2.17
CA TYR A 122 11.87 8.50 -3.43
C TYR A 122 10.70 8.21 -4.38
N THR A 123 10.36 6.93 -4.53
CA THR A 123 9.32 6.49 -5.46
C THR A 123 7.95 6.99 -4.99
N ALA A 124 7.65 6.92 -3.69
CA ALA A 124 6.43 7.49 -3.13
C ALA A 124 6.31 8.99 -3.43
N ARG A 125 7.35 9.79 -3.13
CA ARG A 125 7.36 11.25 -3.33
C ARG A 125 7.27 11.69 -4.79
N THR A 126 7.69 10.85 -5.73
CA THR A 126 7.71 11.17 -7.17
C THR A 126 6.58 10.50 -7.95
N SER A 127 5.71 9.74 -7.28
CA SER A 127 4.67 8.93 -7.93
C SER A 127 3.40 9.68 -8.34
N GLN A 128 3.23 10.97 -8.01
CA GLN A 128 1.95 11.69 -8.17
C GLN A 128 1.36 11.55 -9.58
N ASN A 129 2.17 11.64 -10.64
CA ASN A 129 1.70 11.55 -12.03
C ASN A 129 1.92 10.16 -12.66
N TRP A 130 2.43 9.19 -11.90
CA TRP A 130 2.82 7.87 -12.43
C TRP A 130 1.65 7.08 -13.04
N TYR A 131 0.42 7.25 -12.52
CA TYR A 131 -0.78 6.60 -13.03
C TYR A 131 -1.13 6.97 -14.49
N ARG A 132 -0.51 8.02 -15.05
CA ARG A 132 -0.65 8.44 -16.46
C ARG A 132 0.60 8.19 -17.30
N SER A 133 1.63 7.58 -16.72
CA SER A 133 2.94 7.41 -17.37
C SER A 133 2.93 6.48 -18.58
N SER A 134 1.93 5.60 -18.68
CA SER A 134 1.82 4.58 -19.72
C SER A 134 0.36 4.32 -20.09
N SER A 135 0.12 3.86 -21.31
CA SER A 135 -1.18 3.33 -21.75
C SER A 135 -1.54 1.99 -21.09
N MET A 136 -0.57 1.30 -20.49
CA MET A 136 -0.74 0.04 -19.77
C MET A 136 -1.01 0.24 -18.27
N ASN A 137 -1.10 1.49 -17.80
CA ASN A 137 -1.58 1.77 -16.45
C ASN A 137 -3.01 1.27 -16.27
N MET A 138 -3.32 0.84 -15.04
CA MET A 138 -4.66 0.34 -14.71
C MET A 138 -5.57 1.52 -14.35
N PRO A 139 -6.89 1.41 -14.61
CA PRO A 139 -7.88 2.44 -14.22
C PRO A 139 -7.79 2.85 -12.75
N TYR A 140 -7.36 1.93 -11.88
CA TYR A 140 -7.30 2.13 -10.43
C TYR A 140 -5.96 2.68 -9.92
N ASP A 141 -4.96 2.86 -10.80
CA ASP A 141 -3.65 3.40 -10.40
C ASP A 141 -3.76 4.84 -9.87
N VAL A 142 -4.77 5.60 -10.32
CA VAL A 142 -5.07 6.95 -9.80
C VAL A 142 -5.38 6.93 -8.31
N HIS A 143 -6.13 5.93 -7.83
CA HIS A 143 -6.45 5.79 -6.42
C HIS A 143 -5.23 5.39 -5.59
N LEU A 144 -4.33 4.59 -6.17
CA LEU A 144 -3.09 4.19 -5.53
C LEU A 144 -2.21 5.40 -5.26
N VAL A 145 -1.93 6.21 -6.28
CA VAL A 145 -1.04 7.37 -6.12
C VAL A 145 -1.67 8.45 -5.23
N ALA A 146 -2.99 8.62 -5.29
CA ALA A 146 -3.71 9.52 -4.40
C ALA A 146 -3.55 9.11 -2.94
N TYR A 147 -3.68 7.81 -2.67
CA TYR A 147 -3.49 7.30 -1.32
C TYR A 147 -2.05 7.46 -0.83
N VAL A 148 -1.06 7.28 -1.72
CA VAL A 148 0.35 7.57 -1.41
C VAL A 148 0.53 9.04 -1.00
N GLN A 149 -0.05 9.99 -1.73
CA GLN A 149 0.08 11.42 -1.39
C GLN A 149 -0.55 11.76 -0.04
N ILE A 150 -1.73 11.22 0.26
CA ILE A 150 -2.38 11.38 1.57
C ILE A 150 -1.48 10.83 2.68
N LEU A 151 -0.87 9.66 2.47
CA LEU A 151 0.02 9.05 3.46
C LEU A 151 1.32 9.84 3.64
N LEU A 152 1.86 10.50 2.61
CA LEU A 152 3.02 11.39 2.74
C LEU A 152 2.69 12.60 3.65
N ILE A 153 1.52 13.21 3.49
CA ILE A 153 1.06 14.31 4.36
C ILE A 153 0.92 13.82 5.81
N MET A 154 0.25 12.68 6.01
CA MET A 154 0.07 12.09 7.35
C MET A 154 1.40 11.68 8.00
N ALA A 155 2.34 11.15 7.21
CA ALA A 155 3.67 10.79 7.66
C ALA A 155 4.46 12.00 8.16
N LYS A 156 4.44 13.11 7.40
CA LYS A 156 5.05 14.39 7.81
C LYS A 156 4.42 14.91 9.10
N TRP A 157 3.10 14.81 9.23
CA TRP A 157 2.44 15.25 10.45
C TRP A 157 2.88 14.42 11.66
N ARG A 158 2.88 13.10 11.51
CA ARG A 158 3.30 12.17 12.54
C ARG A 158 4.74 12.42 13.01
N SER A 159 5.67 12.65 12.09
CA SER A 159 7.09 12.84 12.45
C SER A 159 7.28 14.08 13.34
N ILE A 160 6.54 15.16 13.08
CA ILE A 160 6.59 16.41 13.86
C ILE A 160 5.98 16.20 15.24
N VAL A 161 4.80 15.59 15.33
CA VAL A 161 4.15 15.28 16.62
C VAL A 161 5.01 14.35 17.48
N GLN A 162 5.70 13.37 16.87
CA GLN A 162 6.61 12.50 17.59
C GLN A 162 7.88 13.22 18.07
N GLN A 163 8.42 14.16 17.30
CA GLN A 163 9.58 14.94 17.70
C GLN A 163 9.29 15.82 18.91
N GLU A 164 8.15 16.51 18.92
CA GLU A 164 7.75 17.38 20.04
C GLU A 164 7.57 16.59 21.34
N ASN A 165 6.96 15.40 21.29
CA ASN A 165 6.87 14.49 22.44
C ASN A 165 8.26 14.14 23.04
N ASN A 166 9.30 14.09 22.20
CA ASN A 166 10.66 13.76 22.63
C ASN A 166 11.46 14.97 23.11
N THR A 167 11.24 16.16 22.54
CA THR A 167 12.07 17.35 22.80
C THR A 167 11.44 18.39 23.74
N ARG A 168 10.15 18.27 24.09
CA ARG A 168 9.40 19.30 24.86
C ARG A 168 9.60 20.71 24.30
N ASN A 169 9.60 20.85 22.98
CA ASN A 169 9.60 22.15 22.33
C ASN A 169 8.22 22.80 22.48
N ASP A 170 8.16 24.13 22.53
CA ASP A 170 6.92 24.93 22.50
C ASP A 170 6.30 24.96 21.08
N LEU A 171 6.16 23.77 20.48
CA LEU A 171 5.63 23.62 19.14
C LEU A 171 4.10 23.63 19.24
N ASP A 172 3.44 24.55 18.54
CA ASP A 172 1.98 24.58 18.50
C ASP A 172 1.44 23.42 17.66
N VAL A 173 1.27 22.26 18.30
CA VAL A 173 0.71 21.04 17.72
C VAL A 173 -0.67 21.30 17.13
N VAL A 174 -1.47 22.16 17.76
CA VAL A 174 -2.82 22.47 17.32
C VAL A 174 -2.76 23.21 16.00
N GLN A 175 -1.98 24.29 15.93
CA GLN A 175 -1.78 25.05 14.69
C GLN A 175 -1.23 24.15 13.57
N PHE A 176 -0.26 23.31 13.87
CA PHE A 176 0.33 22.42 12.88
C PHE A 176 -0.66 21.32 12.40
N THR A 177 -1.50 20.82 13.29
CA THR A 177 -2.57 19.87 12.94
C THR A 177 -3.62 20.54 12.04
N VAL A 178 -4.05 21.76 12.36
CA VAL A 178 -4.96 22.56 11.51
C VAL A 178 -4.35 22.82 10.13
N GLN A 179 -3.05 23.11 10.06
CA GLN A 179 -2.35 23.28 8.78
C GLN A 179 -2.33 21.98 7.96
N THR A 180 -2.06 20.85 8.62
CA THR A 180 -2.08 19.53 7.98
C THR A 180 -3.48 19.18 7.45
N GLU A 181 -4.53 19.47 8.21
CA GLU A 181 -5.92 19.30 7.77
C GLU A 181 -6.24 20.09 6.50
N ARG A 182 -5.78 21.35 6.42
CA ARG A 182 -5.93 22.17 5.21
C ARG A 182 -5.19 21.58 4.02
N GLU A 183 -3.98 21.07 4.22
CA GLU A 183 -3.19 20.37 3.19
C GLU A 183 -3.93 19.12 2.70
N LEU A 184 -4.46 18.29 3.62
CA LEU A 184 -5.27 17.13 3.27
C LEU A 184 -6.54 17.49 2.49
N THR A 185 -7.23 18.56 2.88
CA THR A 185 -8.44 19.03 2.21
C THR A 185 -8.17 19.48 0.77
N LYS A 186 -7.06 20.19 0.56
CA LYS A 186 -6.60 20.60 -0.77
C LYS A 186 -6.23 19.37 -1.61
N GLU A 187 -5.47 18.44 -1.03
CA GLU A 187 -5.04 17.21 -1.71
C GLU A 187 -6.26 16.36 -2.10
N TRP A 188 -7.22 16.19 -1.20
CA TRP A 188 -8.48 15.49 -1.47
C TRP A 188 -9.26 16.11 -2.63
N SER A 189 -9.37 17.45 -2.65
CA SER A 189 -10.07 18.17 -3.71
C SER A 189 -9.42 17.99 -5.08
N LEU A 190 -8.08 17.98 -5.13
CA LEU A 190 -7.32 17.68 -6.34
C LEU A 190 -7.66 16.28 -6.86
N TRP A 191 -7.58 15.26 -5.99
CA TRP A 191 -7.80 13.87 -6.40
C TRP A 191 -9.24 13.59 -6.79
N PHE A 192 -10.21 14.24 -6.17
CA PHE A 192 -11.61 14.13 -6.55
C PHE A 192 -11.81 14.49 -8.04
N GLY A 193 -11.23 15.61 -8.50
CA GLY A 193 -11.27 15.99 -9.91
C GLY A 193 -10.54 14.99 -10.83
N GLN A 194 -9.38 14.47 -10.40
CA GLN A 194 -8.64 13.47 -11.19
C GLN A 194 -9.41 12.14 -11.29
N TYR A 195 -10.13 11.73 -10.25
CA TYR A 195 -10.97 10.52 -10.29
C TYR A 195 -12.10 10.65 -11.29
N GLU A 196 -12.75 11.82 -11.38
CA GLU A 196 -13.80 12.06 -12.38
C GLU A 196 -13.24 11.99 -13.81
N GLU A 197 -12.10 12.63 -14.05
CA GLU A 197 -11.43 12.61 -15.35
C GLU A 197 -11.05 11.19 -15.77
N GLU A 198 -10.40 10.43 -14.87
CA GLU A 198 -10.01 9.05 -15.15
C GLU A 198 -11.21 8.11 -15.27
N LEU A 199 -12.30 8.34 -14.53
CA LEU A 199 -13.52 7.56 -14.69
C LEU A 199 -14.12 7.74 -16.09
N VAL A 200 -14.10 8.96 -16.64
CA VAL A 200 -14.56 9.24 -18.00
C VAL A 200 -13.61 8.61 -19.02
N ARG A 201 -12.29 8.70 -18.80
CA ARG A 201 -11.28 8.12 -19.69
C ARG A 201 -11.39 6.61 -19.80
N ASN A 202 -11.59 5.91 -18.67
CA ASN A 202 -11.64 4.44 -18.61
C ASN A 202 -12.98 3.83 -19.06
N ARG A 203 -14.00 4.66 -19.37
CA ARG A 203 -15.28 4.21 -19.94
C ARG A 203 -15.26 4.14 -21.47
N LYS A 204 -14.25 4.74 -22.12
CA LYS A 204 -14.05 4.71 -23.57
C LYS A 204 -13.18 3.51 -23.95
#